data_AF-A0A944NFX1-F1
#
_entry.id   AF-A0A944NFX1-F1
#
_cell.length_a   1.000
_cell.length_b   1.000
_cell.length_c   1.000
_cell.angle_alpha   90.00
_cell.angle_beta   90.00
_cell.angle_gamma   90.00
#
_symmetry.space_group_name_H-M   'P 1'
#
loop_
_entity.id
_entity.type
_entity.pdbx_description
1 polymer ?
#
loop_
_entity_poly.entity_id
_entity_poly.type
_entity_poly.pdbx_seq_one_letter_code
_entity_poly.pdbx_strand_id
1 'polypeptide(L)'
;MIKNLIFSPMIKLGIKILDDTVPTEKLHHFLDKGIQNISQTTQSSMDGFNEKDLKKIELAKNLNEFRKKPSFSPDINQFDFYIGDLEYEEVGDWIEVLPKKRVIGFKGFFPRTGEMMLWLIENKPNEYIRFFDSQIETLLRIIEIKKQKALVHNQTGYKQYLEPDRQLLSILLSRISRETKDIRFLNTALKMNDWSYPFYRRENTSPDLINYLLAVAEAEYSVKVLLS
;
A
#
# COMPACT_ATOMS: atom_id res chain seq x y z
N MET A 1 32.14 -30.39 22.11
CA MET A 1 31.45 -29.17 22.60
C MET A 1 31.63 -28.03 21.58
N ILE A 2 31.12 -28.18 20.34
CA ILE A 2 31.26 -27.18 19.24
C ILE A 2 30.01 -27.24 18.34
N LYS A 3 28.82 -26.97 18.88
CA LYS A 3 27.58 -26.88 18.07
C LYS A 3 26.72 -25.63 18.32
N ASN A 4 27.00 -24.84 19.36
CA ASN A 4 26.13 -23.70 19.73
C ASN A 4 26.61 -22.32 19.26
N LEU A 5 27.79 -22.17 18.67
CA LEU A 5 28.32 -20.86 18.28
C LEU A 5 27.88 -20.35 16.90
N ILE A 6 27.47 -21.23 15.98
CA ILE A 6 27.12 -20.84 14.60
C ILE A 6 25.62 -20.52 14.47
N PHE A 7 24.77 -21.08 15.35
CA PHE A 7 23.33 -20.84 15.31
C PHE A 7 22.93 -19.48 15.90
N SER A 8 23.65 -18.95 16.88
CA SER A 8 23.27 -17.68 17.52
C SER A 8 23.31 -16.48 16.56
N PRO A 9 24.33 -16.31 15.68
CA PRO A 9 24.33 -15.26 14.66
C PRO A 9 23.23 -15.44 13.61
N MET A 10 22.96 -16.67 13.17
CA MET A 10 21.90 -16.95 12.18
C MET A 10 20.49 -16.78 12.77
N ILE A 11 20.28 -17.16 14.03
CA ILE A 11 19.05 -16.91 14.76
C ILE A 11 18.90 -15.41 15.03
N LYS A 12 19.97 -14.70 15.41
CA LYS A 12 19.93 -13.23 15.53
C LYS A 12 19.68 -12.54 14.20
N LEU A 13 20.20 -13.07 13.09
CA LEU A 13 19.92 -12.55 11.74
C LEU A 13 18.48 -12.86 11.32
N GLY A 14 17.97 -14.06 11.60
CA GLY A 14 16.59 -14.46 11.37
C GLY A 14 15.60 -13.64 12.20
N ILE A 15 15.91 -13.42 13.48
CA ILE A 15 15.18 -12.51 14.38
C ILE A 15 15.30 -11.08 13.87
N LYS A 16 16.47 -10.59 13.46
CA LYS A 16 16.64 -9.25 12.88
C LYS A 16 15.89 -9.07 11.54
N ILE A 17 15.69 -10.15 10.79
CA ILE A 17 14.89 -10.19 9.55
C ILE A 17 13.38 -10.24 9.88
N LEU A 18 13.01 -10.79 11.04
CA LEU A 18 11.65 -10.79 11.58
C LEU A 18 11.32 -9.52 12.40
N ASP A 19 12.32 -8.80 12.90
CA ASP A 19 12.21 -7.67 13.87
C ASP A 19 11.72 -6.35 13.27
N ASP A 20 11.62 -6.25 11.95
CA ASP A 20 11.12 -5.04 11.29
C ASP A 20 9.58 -5.02 11.22
N THR A 21 8.88 -6.04 11.74
CA THR A 21 7.40 -6.07 11.75
C THR A 21 6.84 -5.29 12.93
N VAL A 22 5.84 -4.45 12.68
CA VAL A 22 5.15 -3.70 13.74
C VAL A 22 4.22 -4.67 14.47
N PRO A 23 4.25 -4.74 15.81
CA PRO A 23 3.29 -5.54 16.56
C PRO A 23 1.85 -5.19 16.17
N THR A 24 1.04 -6.20 15.90
CA THR A 24 -0.33 -6.03 15.39
C THR A 24 -1.17 -5.11 16.28
N GLU A 25 -1.05 -5.21 17.60
CA GLU A 25 -1.78 -4.36 18.55
C GLU A 25 -1.37 -2.89 18.42
N LYS A 26 -0.09 -2.61 18.14
CA LYS A 26 0.41 -1.24 17.92
C LYS A 26 -0.11 -0.67 16.62
N LEU A 27 -0.15 -1.48 15.56
CA LEU A 27 -0.66 -1.07 14.25
C LEU A 27 -2.17 -0.82 14.32
N HIS A 28 -2.91 -1.69 15.00
CA HIS A 28 -4.35 -1.55 15.26
C HIS A 28 -4.66 -0.29 16.07
N HIS A 29 -3.94 -0.06 17.18
CA HIS A 29 -4.10 1.15 17.97
C HIS A 29 -3.80 2.41 17.14
N PHE A 30 -2.74 2.37 16.33
CA PHE A 30 -2.39 3.47 15.43
C PHE A 30 -3.49 3.74 14.40
N LEU A 31 -4.03 2.68 13.76
CA LEU A 31 -5.12 2.80 12.79
C LEU A 31 -6.37 3.42 13.42
N ASP A 32 -6.77 2.92 14.59
CA ASP A 32 -7.94 3.42 15.33
C ASP A 32 -7.78 4.90 15.70
N LYS A 33 -6.63 5.26 16.27
CA LYS A 33 -6.33 6.64 16.68
C LYS A 33 -6.19 7.58 15.48
N GLY A 34 -5.53 7.14 14.41
CA GLY A 34 -5.32 7.93 13.19
C GLY A 34 -6.64 8.26 12.50
N ILE A 35 -7.51 7.26 12.33
CA ILE A 35 -8.85 7.46 11.78
C ILE A 35 -9.66 8.43 12.65
N GLN A 36 -9.62 8.26 13.98
CA GLN A 36 -10.34 9.15 14.90
C GLN A 36 -9.84 10.60 14.78
N ASN A 37 -8.52 10.81 14.82
CA ASN A 37 -7.91 12.14 14.73
C ASN A 37 -8.29 12.84 13.43
N ILE A 38 -8.12 12.18 12.29
CA ILE A 38 -8.44 12.78 10.98
C ILE A 38 -9.93 13.10 10.89
N SER A 39 -10.80 12.23 11.41
CA SER A 39 -12.24 12.49 11.43
C SER A 39 -12.59 13.77 12.20
N GLN A 40 -12.03 13.93 13.39
CA GLN A 40 -12.24 15.10 14.22
C GLN A 40 -11.72 16.37 13.53
N THR A 41 -10.56 16.29 12.89
CA THR A 41 -10.01 17.41 12.11
C THR A 41 -10.92 17.78 10.95
N THR A 42 -11.34 16.82 10.12
CA THR A 42 -12.23 17.09 8.97
C THR A 42 -13.61 17.65 9.37
N GLN A 43 -14.10 17.32 10.57
CA GLN A 43 -15.33 17.89 11.12
C GLN A 43 -15.15 19.32 11.64
N SER A 44 -13.94 19.66 12.09
CA SER A 44 -13.64 20.96 12.72
C SER A 44 -13.11 22.00 11.72
N SER A 45 -12.42 21.56 10.67
CA SER A 45 -11.99 22.36 9.52
C SER A 45 -11.81 21.46 8.31
N MET A 46 -12.32 21.90 7.15
CA MET A 46 -12.06 21.24 5.86
C MET A 46 -10.81 21.78 5.17
N ASP A 47 -10.08 22.72 5.79
CA ASP A 47 -8.91 23.34 5.18
C ASP A 47 -7.81 22.31 4.94
N GLY A 48 -7.45 22.12 3.68
CA GLY A 48 -6.36 21.22 3.26
C GLY A 48 -6.78 19.79 2.89
N PHE A 49 -8.08 19.45 2.96
CA PHE A 49 -8.60 18.16 2.48
C PHE A 49 -9.54 18.38 1.29
N ASN A 50 -9.30 17.65 0.19
CA ASN A 50 -10.20 17.66 -0.95
C ASN A 50 -11.26 16.53 -0.81
N GLU A 51 -12.23 16.49 -1.74
CA GLU A 51 -13.28 15.47 -1.75
C GLU A 51 -12.72 14.03 -1.81
N LYS A 52 -11.62 13.82 -2.52
CA LYS A 52 -10.97 12.49 -2.63
C LYS A 52 -10.38 12.06 -1.31
N ASP A 53 -9.75 12.98 -0.58
CA ASP A 53 -9.22 12.72 0.75
C ASP A 53 -10.34 12.30 1.71
N LEU A 54 -11.48 12.99 1.68
CA LEU A 54 -12.65 12.64 2.51
C LEU A 54 -13.17 11.23 2.22
N LYS A 55 -13.26 10.85 0.94
CA LYS A 55 -13.70 9.51 0.55
C LYS A 55 -12.71 8.42 0.97
N LYS A 56 -11.40 8.66 0.84
CA LYS A 56 -10.38 7.74 1.35
C LYS A 56 -10.47 7.55 2.87
N ILE A 57 -10.77 8.62 3.61
CA ILE A 57 -11.00 8.55 5.07
C ILE A 57 -12.22 7.69 5.39
N GLU A 58 -13.34 7.90 4.69
CA GLU A 58 -14.55 7.10 4.84
C GLU A 58 -14.29 5.63 4.53
N LEU A 59 -13.52 5.35 3.49
CA LEU A 59 -13.12 4.02 3.10
C LEU A 59 -12.29 3.32 4.20
N ALA A 60 -11.28 4.01 4.71
CA ALA A 60 -10.43 3.50 5.79
C ALA A 60 -11.27 3.21 7.06
N LYS A 61 -12.28 4.04 7.36
CA LYS A 61 -13.23 3.79 8.45
C LYS A 61 -14.02 2.50 8.24
N ASN A 62 -14.65 2.35 7.08
CA ASN A 62 -15.50 1.19 6.79
C ASN A 62 -14.70 -0.12 6.87
N LEU A 63 -13.49 -0.14 6.31
CA LEU A 63 -12.58 -1.28 6.39
C LEU A 63 -12.14 -1.57 7.84
N ASN A 64 -11.84 -0.54 8.62
CA ASN A 64 -11.46 -0.71 10.02
C ASN A 64 -12.64 -1.20 10.88
N GLU A 65 -13.87 -0.77 10.60
CA GLU A 65 -15.06 -1.30 11.30
C GLU A 65 -15.31 -2.77 10.96
N PHE A 66 -15.11 -3.19 9.71
CA PHE A 66 -15.14 -4.61 9.33
C PHE A 66 -14.15 -5.44 10.14
N ARG A 67 -12.91 -4.95 10.29
CA ARG A 67 -11.87 -5.61 11.10
C ARG A 67 -12.36 -5.88 12.53
N LYS A 68 -13.07 -4.93 13.15
CA LYS A 68 -13.59 -5.03 14.51
C LYS A 68 -14.85 -5.90 14.60
N LYS A 69 -15.71 -5.82 13.59
CA LYS A 69 -17.03 -6.47 13.57
C LYS A 69 -17.22 -7.18 12.21
N PRO A 70 -16.88 -8.47 12.10
CA PRO A 70 -17.00 -9.20 10.84
C PRO A 70 -18.44 -9.33 10.30
N SER A 71 -19.45 -9.09 11.14
CA SER A 71 -20.86 -9.03 10.73
C SER A 71 -21.22 -7.75 9.98
N PHE A 72 -20.37 -6.73 10.03
CA PHE A 72 -20.47 -5.57 9.15
C PHE A 72 -20.14 -6.03 7.72
N SER A 73 -20.90 -5.62 6.72
CA SER A 73 -20.49 -5.80 5.32
C SER A 73 -20.03 -4.44 4.82
N PRO A 74 -18.73 -4.23 4.53
CA PRO A 74 -18.32 -3.00 3.89
C PRO A 74 -19.01 -2.94 2.53
N ASP A 75 -19.50 -1.76 2.15
CA ASP A 75 -20.06 -1.56 0.82
C ASP A 75 -18.91 -1.58 -0.18
N ILE A 76 -18.77 -2.71 -0.88
CA ILE A 76 -17.61 -2.95 -1.74
C ILE A 76 -17.64 -2.11 -3.01
N ASN A 77 -18.82 -1.63 -3.40
CA ASN A 77 -18.98 -0.80 -4.58
C ASN A 77 -18.58 0.66 -4.32
N GLN A 78 -18.25 1.03 -3.07
CA GLN A 78 -17.61 2.31 -2.75
C GLN A 78 -16.08 2.28 -2.91
N PHE A 79 -15.47 1.15 -3.29
CA PHE A 79 -14.02 1.00 -3.40
C PHE A 79 -13.42 1.48 -4.74
N ASP A 80 -14.23 1.83 -5.74
CA ASP A 80 -13.84 2.37 -7.07
C ASP A 80 -13.27 3.80 -7.00
N PHE A 81 -13.06 4.32 -5.80
CA PHE A 81 -12.80 5.74 -5.55
C PHE A 81 -11.34 6.16 -5.62
N TYR A 82 -10.41 5.22 -5.87
CA TYR A 82 -9.02 5.50 -5.55
C TYR A 82 -8.32 6.34 -6.60
N ILE A 83 -8.77 6.25 -7.84
CA ILE A 83 -8.08 6.95 -8.89
C ILE A 83 -8.60 8.37 -8.94
N GLY A 84 -7.68 9.32 -9.15
CA GLY A 84 -8.07 10.66 -9.54
C GLY A 84 -8.94 10.66 -10.80
N ASP A 85 -9.21 11.84 -11.34
CA ASP A 85 -9.95 11.97 -12.61
C ASP A 85 -9.02 11.57 -13.77
N LEU A 86 -8.38 10.40 -13.68
CA LEU A 86 -7.46 9.92 -14.68
C LEU A 86 -8.25 9.35 -15.82
N GLU A 87 -8.00 9.95 -16.96
CA GLU A 87 -8.54 9.49 -18.22
C GLU A 87 -7.70 8.32 -18.73
N TYR A 88 -8.33 7.50 -19.56
CA TYR A 88 -7.71 6.36 -20.22
C TYR A 88 -6.42 6.76 -20.96
N GLU A 89 -6.48 7.93 -21.60
CA GLU A 89 -5.41 8.56 -22.36
C GLU A 89 -4.19 8.85 -21.48
N GLU A 90 -4.38 9.33 -20.24
CA GLU A 90 -3.27 9.59 -19.32
C GLU A 90 -2.48 8.30 -18.98
N VAL A 91 -3.20 7.18 -18.85
CA VAL A 91 -2.58 5.88 -18.57
C VAL A 91 -1.81 5.39 -19.78
N GLY A 92 -2.38 5.55 -20.98
CA GLY A 92 -1.71 5.25 -22.25
C GLY A 92 -0.42 6.06 -22.40
N ASP A 93 -0.48 7.38 -22.22
CA ASP A 93 0.68 8.28 -22.30
C ASP A 93 1.75 7.91 -21.26
N TRP A 94 1.35 7.59 -20.03
CA TRP A 94 2.27 7.13 -19.00
C TRP A 94 2.98 5.84 -19.41
N ILE A 95 2.25 4.83 -19.90
CA ILE A 95 2.85 3.57 -20.39
C ILE A 95 3.80 3.84 -21.57
N GLU A 96 3.47 4.80 -22.44
CA GLU A 96 4.30 5.16 -23.58
C GLU A 96 5.67 5.71 -23.19
N VAL A 97 5.74 6.51 -22.13
CA VAL A 97 6.99 7.11 -21.66
C VAL A 97 7.82 6.18 -20.75
N LEU A 98 7.29 5.02 -20.33
CA LEU A 98 8.02 4.07 -19.48
C LEU A 98 9.23 3.45 -20.21
N PRO A 99 10.46 3.60 -19.68
CA PRO A 99 11.64 2.98 -20.26
C PRO A 99 11.51 1.46 -20.31
N LYS A 100 11.66 0.90 -21.54
CA LYS A 100 11.49 -0.54 -21.80
C LYS A 100 10.12 -1.10 -21.39
N LYS A 101 9.09 -0.25 -21.31
CA LYS A 101 7.74 -0.61 -20.84
C LYS A 101 7.76 -1.27 -19.45
N ARG A 102 8.54 -0.71 -18.52
CA ARG A 102 8.66 -1.21 -17.14
C ARG A 102 8.28 -0.14 -16.13
N VAL A 103 7.48 -0.52 -15.15
CA VAL A 103 7.06 0.36 -14.03
C VAL A 103 8.14 0.55 -12.97
N ILE A 104 9.19 -0.27 -13.04
CA ILE A 104 10.32 -0.24 -12.12
C ILE A 104 11.65 -0.33 -12.87
N GLY A 105 12.51 0.65 -12.59
CA GLY A 105 13.87 0.71 -13.10
C GLY A 105 14.91 0.23 -12.09
N PHE A 106 16.19 0.41 -12.44
CA PHE A 106 17.31 -0.03 -11.60
C PHE A 106 17.31 0.66 -10.22
N LYS A 107 17.00 1.97 -10.19
CA LYS A 107 16.92 2.78 -8.98
C LYS A 107 15.48 2.91 -8.45
N GLY A 108 14.61 1.95 -8.74
CA GLY A 108 13.26 1.82 -8.18
C GLY A 108 12.13 2.34 -9.09
N PHE A 109 10.95 2.64 -8.52
CA PHE A 109 9.73 2.90 -9.30
C PHE A 109 9.77 4.22 -10.06
N PHE A 110 9.07 4.27 -11.19
CA PHE A 110 8.80 5.53 -11.88
C PHE A 110 7.71 6.32 -11.13
N PRO A 111 7.66 7.66 -11.27
CA PRO A 111 6.60 8.46 -10.65
C PRO A 111 5.20 7.97 -11.07
N ARG A 112 4.23 8.13 -10.16
CA ARG A 112 2.81 7.75 -10.35
C ARG A 112 2.57 6.25 -10.58
N THR A 113 3.53 5.38 -10.26
CA THR A 113 3.40 3.94 -10.54
C THR A 113 2.23 3.34 -9.75
N GLY A 114 2.08 3.70 -8.49
CA GLY A 114 1.00 3.19 -7.66
C GLY A 114 -0.36 3.68 -8.12
N GLU A 115 -0.46 4.95 -8.50
CA GLU A 115 -1.69 5.56 -9.02
C GLU A 115 -2.14 4.88 -10.33
N MET A 116 -1.23 4.76 -11.30
CA MET A 116 -1.52 4.20 -12.62
C MET A 116 -1.84 2.71 -12.56
N MET A 117 -1.11 1.95 -11.72
CA MET A 117 -1.37 0.52 -11.56
C MET A 117 -2.68 0.25 -10.81
N LEU A 118 -3.08 1.11 -9.87
CA LEU A 118 -4.42 1.06 -9.28
C LEU A 118 -5.50 1.36 -10.32
N TRP A 119 -5.26 2.30 -11.24
CA TRP A 119 -6.20 2.53 -12.33
C TRP A 119 -6.43 1.30 -13.19
N LEU A 120 -5.34 0.60 -13.53
CA LEU A 120 -5.39 -0.60 -14.37
C LEU A 120 -6.16 -1.76 -13.72
N ILE A 121 -6.05 -1.96 -12.40
CA ILE A 121 -6.81 -3.04 -11.72
C ILE A 121 -8.29 -2.70 -11.58
N GLU A 122 -8.66 -1.44 -11.38
CA GLU A 122 -10.06 -1.05 -11.20
C GLU A 122 -10.81 -1.05 -12.55
N ASN A 123 -10.21 -0.46 -13.59
CA ASN A 123 -10.87 -0.29 -14.89
C ASN A 123 -10.75 -1.51 -15.81
N LYS A 124 -9.76 -2.40 -15.56
CA LYS A 124 -9.49 -3.64 -16.31
C LYS A 124 -9.60 -3.48 -17.84
N PRO A 125 -8.98 -2.47 -18.45
CA PRO A 125 -9.02 -2.32 -19.90
C PRO A 125 -8.32 -3.49 -20.59
N ASN A 126 -9.01 -4.13 -21.53
CA ASN A 126 -8.56 -5.38 -22.16
C ASN A 126 -7.17 -5.28 -22.79
N GLU A 127 -6.79 -4.14 -23.34
CA GLU A 127 -5.49 -3.97 -24.01
C GLU A 127 -4.30 -3.96 -23.05
N TYR A 128 -4.50 -3.58 -21.79
CA TYR A 128 -3.42 -3.48 -20.80
C TYR A 128 -3.33 -4.66 -19.86
N ILE A 129 -4.21 -5.67 -19.95
CA ILE A 129 -4.19 -6.85 -19.06
C ILE A 129 -2.81 -7.52 -19.04
N ARG A 130 -2.25 -7.82 -20.23
CA ARG A 130 -0.93 -8.47 -20.32
C ARG A 130 0.19 -7.61 -19.77
N PHE A 131 0.11 -6.30 -19.98
CA PHE A 131 1.05 -5.35 -19.41
C PHE A 131 0.95 -5.42 -17.88
N PHE A 132 -0.24 -5.20 -17.32
CA PHE A 132 -0.50 -5.23 -15.88
C PHE A 132 0.01 -6.51 -15.21
N ASP A 133 -0.35 -7.69 -15.73
CA ASP A 133 0.07 -8.99 -15.18
C ASP A 133 1.60 -9.12 -15.14
N SER A 134 2.27 -8.70 -16.21
CA SER A 134 3.74 -8.74 -16.29
C SER A 134 4.40 -7.78 -15.31
N GLN A 135 3.79 -6.61 -15.10
CA GLN A 135 4.32 -5.56 -14.24
C GLN A 135 4.11 -5.89 -12.77
N ILE A 136 2.95 -6.43 -12.37
CA ILE A 136 2.70 -6.75 -10.97
C ILE A 136 3.61 -7.87 -10.46
N GLU A 137 3.84 -8.90 -11.25
CA GLU A 137 4.80 -9.96 -10.91
C GLU A 137 6.23 -9.42 -10.81
N THR A 138 6.59 -8.47 -11.68
CA THR A 138 7.90 -7.81 -11.63
C THR A 138 8.04 -6.95 -10.37
N LEU A 139 6.99 -6.20 -10.01
CA LEU A 139 6.93 -5.39 -8.79
C LEU A 139 7.11 -6.27 -7.56
N LEU A 140 6.33 -7.35 -7.45
CA LEU A 140 6.40 -8.31 -6.35
C LEU A 140 7.84 -8.84 -6.16
N ARG A 141 8.43 -9.39 -7.22
CA ARG A 141 9.79 -9.96 -7.18
C ARG A 141 10.83 -8.94 -6.73
N ILE A 142 10.74 -7.69 -7.22
CA ILE A 142 11.74 -6.68 -6.87
C ILE A 142 11.57 -6.21 -5.43
N ILE A 143 10.34 -6.07 -4.94
CA ILE A 143 10.09 -5.74 -3.53
C ILE A 143 10.60 -6.87 -2.63
N GLU A 144 10.40 -8.14 -2.99
CA GLU A 144 10.92 -9.28 -2.24
C GLU A 144 12.45 -9.32 -2.18
N ILE A 145 13.13 -9.03 -3.30
CA ILE A 145 14.59 -9.08 -3.42
C ILE A 145 15.24 -7.85 -2.75
N LYS A 146 14.78 -6.64 -3.10
CA LYS A 146 15.43 -5.38 -2.68
C LYS A 146 14.84 -4.82 -1.39
N LYS A 147 13.70 -5.33 -0.90
CA LYS A 147 13.01 -4.88 0.31
C LYS A 147 12.77 -3.36 0.30
N GLN A 148 13.01 -2.65 1.40
CA GLN A 148 12.94 -1.19 1.49
C GLN A 148 13.74 -0.46 0.40
N LYS A 149 14.86 -1.04 -0.09
CA LYS A 149 15.67 -0.43 -1.16
C LYS A 149 14.99 -0.47 -2.53
N ALA A 150 13.93 -1.25 -2.71
CA ALA A 150 13.07 -1.22 -3.90
C ALA A 150 12.25 0.06 -3.97
N LEU A 151 11.92 0.63 -2.81
CA LEU A 151 10.88 1.64 -2.67
C LEU A 151 11.40 3.08 -2.86
N VAL A 152 12.45 3.27 -3.65
CA VAL A 152 12.98 4.61 -3.97
C VAL A 152 12.59 5.00 -5.40
N HIS A 153 12.43 6.29 -5.70
CA HIS A 153 12.17 6.72 -7.07
C HIS A 153 13.44 6.76 -7.90
N ASN A 154 13.31 6.39 -9.17
CA ASN A 154 14.44 6.32 -10.10
C ASN A 154 15.02 7.70 -10.47
N GLN A 155 14.30 8.79 -10.18
CA GLN A 155 14.67 10.17 -10.57
C GLN A 155 14.74 11.13 -9.36
N THR A 156 15.87 11.82 -9.25
CA THR A 156 16.13 12.88 -8.26
C THR A 156 15.38 14.15 -8.66
N GLY A 157 14.13 14.27 -8.23
CA GLY A 157 13.26 15.42 -8.52
C GLY A 157 11.81 15.19 -8.06
N TYR A 158 11.42 13.92 -7.95
CA TYR A 158 10.06 13.50 -7.60
C TYR A 158 9.94 12.98 -6.16
N LYS A 159 10.80 13.45 -5.25
CA LYS A 159 10.78 13.01 -3.84
C LYS A 159 9.42 13.22 -3.17
N GLN A 160 8.67 14.25 -3.60
CA GLN A 160 7.33 14.58 -3.11
C GLN A 160 6.27 13.51 -3.41
N TYR A 161 6.52 12.58 -4.34
CA TYR A 161 5.58 11.51 -4.69
C TYR A 161 5.90 10.17 -4.02
N LEU A 162 7.04 10.06 -3.33
CA LEU A 162 7.63 8.77 -2.95
C LEU A 162 6.84 7.99 -1.90
N GLU A 163 6.42 8.65 -0.83
CA GLU A 163 5.63 8.00 0.21
C GLU A 163 4.17 7.77 -0.20
N PRO A 164 3.49 8.74 -0.85
CA PRO A 164 2.18 8.50 -1.45
C PRO A 164 2.15 7.26 -2.34
N ASP A 165 3.08 7.15 -3.30
CA ASP A 165 3.11 6.06 -4.30
C ASP A 165 3.35 4.68 -3.66
N ARG A 166 4.11 4.61 -2.56
CA ARG A 166 4.28 3.37 -1.77
C ARG A 166 2.98 2.90 -1.16
N GLN A 167 2.20 3.80 -0.57
CA GLN A 167 0.92 3.42 0.04
C GLN A 167 -0.08 2.95 -1.01
N LEU A 168 -0.06 3.56 -2.19
CA LEU A 168 -0.87 3.13 -3.33
C LEU A 168 -0.52 1.70 -3.75
N LEU A 169 0.77 1.40 -3.84
CA LEU A 169 1.24 0.05 -4.16
C LEU A 169 0.84 -0.97 -3.08
N SER A 170 0.86 -0.58 -1.80
CA SER A 170 0.38 -1.47 -0.72
C SER A 170 -1.12 -1.77 -0.84
N ILE A 171 -1.93 -0.76 -1.17
CA ILE A 171 -3.37 -0.92 -1.48
C ILE A 171 -3.56 -1.86 -2.67
N LEU A 172 -2.82 -1.63 -3.77
CA LEU A 172 -2.85 -2.46 -4.98
C LEU A 172 -2.58 -3.93 -4.66
N LEU A 173 -1.48 -4.20 -3.96
CA LEU A 173 -1.08 -5.56 -3.60
C LEU A 173 -2.12 -6.24 -2.68
N SER A 174 -2.71 -5.48 -1.75
CA SER A 174 -3.80 -5.97 -0.90
C SER A 174 -5.01 -6.40 -1.74
N ARG A 175 -5.44 -5.57 -2.69
CA ARG A 175 -6.56 -5.86 -3.58
C ARG A 175 -6.29 -7.07 -4.48
N ILE A 176 -5.13 -7.13 -5.12
CA ILE A 176 -4.72 -8.27 -5.97
C ILE A 176 -4.68 -9.56 -5.17
N SER A 177 -4.21 -9.52 -3.92
CA SER A 177 -4.19 -10.72 -3.07
C SER A 177 -5.59 -11.30 -2.87
N ARG A 178 -6.63 -10.44 -2.75
CA ARG A 178 -8.01 -10.88 -2.61
C ARG A 178 -8.57 -11.43 -3.93
N GLU A 179 -8.33 -10.74 -5.04
CA GLU A 179 -8.82 -11.18 -6.36
C GLU A 179 -8.21 -12.51 -6.79
N THR A 180 -6.90 -12.68 -6.58
CA THR A 180 -6.13 -13.85 -7.03
C THR A 180 -6.00 -14.95 -5.99
N LYS A 181 -6.36 -14.65 -4.73
CA LYS A 181 -6.09 -15.50 -3.55
C LYS A 181 -4.61 -15.83 -3.33
N ASP A 182 -3.71 -15.01 -3.88
CA ASP A 182 -2.27 -15.20 -3.73
C ASP A 182 -1.71 -14.39 -2.55
N ILE A 183 -1.34 -15.12 -1.49
CA ILE A 183 -0.84 -14.56 -0.24
C ILE A 183 0.52 -13.86 -0.36
N ARG A 184 1.27 -14.06 -1.45
CA ARG A 184 2.57 -13.38 -1.67
C ARG A 184 2.38 -11.87 -1.79
N PHE A 185 1.31 -11.44 -2.46
CA PHE A 185 0.96 -10.02 -2.56
C PHE A 185 0.56 -9.45 -1.20
N LEU A 186 -0.26 -10.16 -0.42
CA LEU A 186 -0.66 -9.74 0.92
C LEU A 186 0.55 -9.58 1.86
N ASN A 187 1.45 -10.58 1.89
CA ASN A 187 2.66 -10.53 2.69
C ASN A 187 3.55 -9.32 2.31
N THR A 188 3.58 -8.99 1.02
CA THR A 188 4.34 -7.84 0.53
C THR A 188 3.69 -6.52 0.95
N ALA A 189 2.37 -6.39 0.87
CA ALA A 189 1.64 -5.23 1.36
C ALA A 189 1.87 -4.99 2.87
N LEU A 190 1.77 -6.05 3.69
CA LEU A 190 2.01 -5.98 5.12
C LEU A 190 3.44 -5.47 5.45
N LYS A 191 4.45 -6.02 4.78
CA LYS A 191 5.84 -5.55 4.92
C LYS A 191 6.02 -4.09 4.52
N MET A 192 5.38 -3.66 3.43
CA MET A 192 5.42 -2.26 3.00
C MET A 192 4.81 -1.33 4.04
N ASN A 193 3.70 -1.75 4.67
CA ASN A 193 3.07 -1.00 5.74
C ASN A 193 3.96 -0.92 6.99
N ASP A 194 4.61 -2.02 7.37
CA ASP A 194 5.57 -2.08 8.47
C ASP A 194 6.76 -1.13 8.25
N TRP A 195 7.32 -1.13 7.04
CA TRP A 195 8.44 -0.26 6.68
C TRP A 195 8.07 1.22 6.67
N SER A 196 6.80 1.53 6.41
CA SER A 196 6.27 2.91 6.38
C SER A 196 5.93 3.43 7.78
N TYR A 197 5.63 2.54 8.74
CA TYR A 197 5.20 2.89 10.09
C TYR A 197 6.09 3.89 10.84
N PRO A 198 7.45 3.78 10.83
CA PRO A 198 8.30 4.71 11.57
C PRO A 198 8.16 6.18 11.13
N PHE A 199 7.78 6.42 9.87
CA PHE A 199 7.56 7.75 9.31
C PHE A 199 6.23 8.32 9.79
N TYR A 200 5.15 7.54 9.65
CA TYR A 200 3.79 8.03 9.92
C TYR A 200 3.37 8.00 11.38
N ARG A 201 3.99 7.18 12.24
CA ARG A 201 3.60 7.07 13.67
C ARG A 201 3.69 8.38 14.47
N ARG A 202 4.35 9.41 13.94
CA ARG A 202 4.52 10.73 14.56
C ARG A 202 3.72 11.84 13.88
N GLU A 203 3.12 11.57 12.72
CA GLU A 203 2.31 12.53 12.00
C GLU A 203 0.88 12.51 12.54
N ASN A 204 0.29 13.68 12.78
CA ASN A 204 -1.01 13.76 13.41
C ASN A 204 -2.17 13.87 12.40
N THR A 205 -1.99 14.57 11.27
CA THR A 205 -3.03 14.78 10.24
C THR A 205 -2.44 15.38 8.95
N SER A 206 -1.95 14.56 8.03
CA SER A 206 -1.53 14.96 6.67
C SER A 206 -2.32 14.17 5.61
N PRO A 207 -2.49 14.68 4.37
CA PRO A 207 -3.03 13.87 3.28
C PRO A 207 -2.24 12.57 3.04
N ASP A 208 -0.93 12.59 3.29
CA ASP A 208 -0.07 11.40 3.18
C ASP A 208 -0.43 10.34 4.24
N LEU A 209 -0.78 10.77 5.46
CA LEU A 209 -1.26 9.89 6.52
C LEU A 209 -2.57 9.20 6.12
N ILE A 210 -3.45 9.83 5.33
CA ILE A 210 -4.69 9.21 4.85
C ILE A 210 -4.37 7.98 3.99
N ASN A 211 -3.46 8.13 3.03
CA ASN A 211 -3.07 7.04 2.15
C ASN A 211 -2.46 5.89 2.95
N TYR A 212 -1.67 6.19 3.99
CA TYR A 212 -1.11 5.17 4.86
C TYR A 212 -2.17 4.44 5.71
N LEU A 213 -3.09 5.18 6.33
CA LEU A 213 -4.19 4.57 7.11
C LEU A 213 -5.05 3.68 6.23
N LEU A 214 -5.34 4.11 5.00
CA LEU A 214 -6.08 3.30 4.04
C LEU A 214 -5.29 2.06 3.61
N ALA A 215 -3.99 2.17 3.35
CA ALA A 215 -3.14 1.03 3.01
C ALA A 215 -3.09 -0.02 4.13
N VAL A 216 -3.05 0.42 5.39
CA VAL A 216 -3.15 -0.49 6.55
C VAL A 216 -4.54 -1.13 6.63
N ALA A 217 -5.61 -0.34 6.47
CA ALA A 217 -6.97 -0.86 6.53
C ALA A 217 -7.26 -1.89 5.42
N GLU A 218 -6.78 -1.65 4.20
CA GLU A 218 -6.88 -2.56 3.04
C GLU A 218 -6.13 -3.89 3.28
N ALA A 219 -4.94 -3.83 3.87
CA ALA A 219 -4.17 -5.03 4.21
C ALA A 219 -4.87 -5.85 5.31
N GLU A 220 -5.33 -5.20 6.38
CA GLU A 220 -6.07 -5.85 7.47
C GLU A 220 -7.39 -6.47 6.98
N TYR A 221 -8.11 -5.77 6.10
CA TYR A 221 -9.29 -6.32 5.43
C TYR A 221 -8.94 -7.57 4.61
N SER A 222 -7.85 -7.54 3.84
CA SER A 222 -7.37 -8.69 3.07
C SER A 222 -6.99 -9.88 3.94
N VAL A 223 -6.31 -9.64 5.06
CA VAL A 223 -6.01 -10.67 6.07
C VAL A 223 -7.31 -11.33 6.51
N LYS A 224 -8.32 -10.53 6.86
CA LYS A 224 -9.62 -11.07 7.28
C LYS A 224 -10.30 -11.87 6.18
N VAL A 225 -10.38 -11.36 4.96
CA VAL A 225 -11.06 -12.04 3.84
C VAL A 225 -10.37 -13.34 3.42
N LEU A 226 -9.03 -13.38 3.43
CA LEU A 226 -8.27 -14.52 2.92
C LEU A 226 -8.00 -15.60 3.98
N LEU A 227 -8.00 -15.24 5.26
CA LEU A 227 -7.68 -16.16 6.37
C LEU A 227 -8.89 -16.51 7.25
N SER A 228 -10.09 -15.99 6.94
CA SER A 228 -11.37 -16.45 7.50
C SER A 228 -11.89 -17.68 6.76
#